data_AF-A0A8X7VQR5-F1
#
_entry.id   AF-A0A8X7VQR5-F1
#
_cell.length_a   1.000
_cell.length_b   1.000
_cell.length_c   1.000
_cell.angle_alpha   90.00
_cell.angle_beta   90.00
_cell.angle_gamma   90.00
#
_symmetry.space_group_name_H-M   'P 1'
#
loop_
_entity.id
_entity.type
_entity.pdbx_description
1 polymer ?
#
loop_
_entity_poly.entity_id
_entity_poly.type
_entity_poly.pdbx_seq_one_letter_code
_entity_poly.pdbx_strand_id
1 'polypeptide(L)'
;MDVKFRRVKFLGEQTKRGRMVTIETTTSLEELKIMVCEDYGVDPNLVNVEFSYDMVNQRGNPPISISNDRQVCNFVSYIKKGSSTTLCVTFSGTGTGVKEKTNRVLSDEFG
;
A
#
# COMPACT_ATOMS: atom_id res chain seq x y z
N MET A 1 -17.74 5.05 -2.37
CA MET A 1 -17.47 4.02 -1.35
C MET A 1 -15.99 3.73 -1.45
N ASP A 2 -15.27 4.24 -0.47
CA ASP A 2 -13.84 4.53 -0.58
C ASP A 2 -13.12 3.70 0.47
N VAL A 3 -11.99 3.12 0.11
CA VAL A 3 -11.24 2.23 0.99
C VAL A 3 -10.21 3.05 1.75
N LYS A 4 -10.25 3.01 3.07
CA LYS A 4 -9.23 3.67 3.89
C LYS A 4 -8.17 2.68 4.32
N PHE A 5 -6.94 3.05 4.06
CA PHE A 5 -5.75 2.35 4.50
C PHE A 5 -5.21 3.00 5.75
N ARG A 6 -4.80 2.16 6.69
CA ARG A 6 -4.01 2.59 7.84
C ARG A 6 -2.64 1.93 7.77
N ARG A 7 -1.58 2.73 7.70
CA ARG A 7 -0.21 2.22 7.84
C ARG A 7 -0.10 1.46 9.17
N VAL A 8 0.35 0.21 9.12
CA VAL A 8 0.74 -0.55 10.31
C VAL A 8 2.23 -0.36 10.54
N LYS A 9 2.59 0.00 11.77
CA LYS A 9 3.98 0.22 12.17
C LYS A 9 4.77 -1.09 12.19
N PHE A 10 6.05 -1.03 11.82
CA PHE A 10 7.01 -2.08 12.13
C PHE A 10 7.53 -1.93 13.56
N LEU A 11 7.91 -3.07 14.15
CA LEU A 11 8.57 -3.13 15.44
C LEU A 11 9.89 -2.35 15.38
N GLY A 12 9.97 -1.20 16.06
CA GLY A 12 11.15 -0.33 16.11
C GLY A 12 10.97 1.11 15.60
N GLU A 13 9.82 1.47 15.01
CA GLU A 13 9.57 2.81 14.48
C GLU A 13 8.85 3.73 15.50
N GLN A 14 9.62 4.64 16.13
CA GLN A 14 9.10 5.67 17.05
C GLN A 14 8.51 6.84 16.25
N THR A 15 7.26 7.26 16.58
CA THR A 15 6.45 8.37 16.00
C THR A 15 5.98 8.20 14.52
N LYS A 16 4.75 8.43 14.05
CA LYS A 16 3.46 9.00 14.54
C LYS A 16 2.30 8.06 14.13
N ARG A 17 1.09 8.30 14.65
CA ARG A 17 -0.17 7.61 14.26
C ARG A 17 -0.28 7.60 12.72
N GLY A 18 -0.24 6.43 12.08
CA GLY A 18 -0.28 6.33 10.61
C GLY A 18 -1.46 7.11 10.02
N ARG A 19 -1.21 7.90 8.97
CA ARG A 19 -2.25 8.68 8.30
C ARG A 19 -3.20 7.71 7.59
N MET A 20 -4.51 7.99 7.68
CA MET A 20 -5.47 7.25 6.85
C MET A 20 -5.40 7.80 5.43
N VAL A 21 -5.12 6.92 4.46
CA VAL A 21 -5.14 7.26 3.03
C VAL A 21 -6.38 6.61 2.42
N THR A 22 -7.18 7.39 1.71
CA THR A 22 -8.38 6.91 1.02
C THR A 22 -8.03 6.54 -0.42
N ILE A 23 -8.42 5.35 -0.87
CA ILE A 23 -8.25 4.87 -2.24
C ILE A 23 -9.61 4.48 -2.79
N GLU A 24 -9.89 4.91 -4.00
CA GLU A 24 -11.12 4.62 -4.72
C GLU A 24 -10.87 3.59 -5.81
N THR A 25 -11.94 2.97 -6.33
CA THR A 25 -11.82 2.04 -7.47
C THR A 25 -11.38 2.72 -8.76
N THR A 26 -11.48 4.05 -8.80
CA THR A 26 -11.06 4.95 -9.87
C THR A 26 -9.61 5.40 -9.73
N THR A 27 -8.98 5.13 -8.59
CA THR A 27 -7.58 5.51 -8.36
C THR A 27 -6.66 4.79 -9.33
N SER A 28 -5.86 5.56 -10.05
CA SER A 28 -4.81 5.07 -10.94
C SER A 28 -3.60 4.56 -10.15
N LEU A 29 -2.74 3.76 -10.79
CA LEU A 29 -1.47 3.33 -10.22
C LEU A 29 -0.56 4.53 -9.88
N GLU A 30 -0.57 5.56 -10.72
CA GLU A 30 0.24 6.76 -10.49
C GLU A 30 -0.22 7.54 -9.27
N GLU A 31 -1.53 7.74 -9.09
CA GLU A 31 -2.09 8.35 -7.88
C GLU A 31 -1.77 7.52 -6.63
N LEU A 32 -1.86 6.19 -6.70
CA LEU A 32 -1.46 5.31 -5.60
C LEU A 32 0.03 5.50 -5.24
N LYS A 33 0.93 5.63 -6.23
CA LYS A 33 2.36 5.94 -6.00
C LYS A 33 2.53 7.26 -5.26
N ILE A 34 1.89 8.33 -5.73
CA ILE A 34 1.98 9.65 -5.14
C ILE A 34 1.50 9.63 -3.70
N MET A 35 0.30 9.10 -3.45
CA MET A 35 -0.28 9.03 -2.10
C MET A 35 0.59 8.26 -1.11
N VAL A 36 1.17 7.14 -1.56
CA VAL A 36 2.07 6.34 -0.73
C VAL A 36 3.37 7.11 -0.48
N CYS A 37 4.02 7.65 -1.51
CA CYS A 37 5.23 8.47 -1.35
C CYS A 37 5.03 9.63 -0.36
N GLU A 38 3.90 10.35 -0.47
CA GLU A 38 3.54 11.42 0.46
C GLU A 38 3.38 10.93 1.91
N ASP A 39 2.73 9.78 2.13
CA ASP A 39 2.61 9.17 3.47
C ASP A 39 3.99 8.77 4.04
N TYR A 40 4.92 8.32 3.20
CA TYR A 40 6.30 7.97 3.58
C TYR A 40 7.25 9.17 3.66
N GLY A 41 6.83 10.36 3.21
CA GLY A 41 7.69 11.54 3.14
C GLY A 41 8.85 11.38 2.14
N VAL A 42 8.61 10.62 1.07
CA VAL A 42 9.59 10.31 0.03
C VAL A 42 9.18 10.99 -1.27
N ASP A 43 10.15 11.51 -2.03
CA ASP A 43 9.88 12.08 -3.35
C ASP A 43 9.62 10.96 -4.37
N PRO A 44 8.43 10.90 -5.00
CA PRO A 44 8.08 9.86 -5.97
C PRO A 44 8.99 9.85 -7.22
N ASN A 45 9.70 10.94 -7.50
CA ASN A 45 10.64 11.01 -8.62
C ASN A 45 12.03 10.42 -8.30
N LEU A 46 12.34 10.25 -7.01
CA LEU A 46 13.64 9.76 -6.54
C LEU A 46 13.64 8.27 -6.18
N VAL A 47 12.46 7.63 -6.19
CA VAL A 47 12.29 6.22 -5.85
C VAL A 47 11.44 5.50 -6.89
N ASN A 48 11.82 4.27 -7.18
CA ASN A 48 10.92 3.29 -7.74
C ASN A 48 10.05 2.70 -6.62
N VAL A 49 8.74 2.62 -6.87
CA VAL A 49 7.76 2.10 -5.94
C VAL A 49 7.08 0.90 -6.56
N GLU A 50 7.20 -0.23 -5.88
CA GLU A 50 6.54 -1.47 -6.24
C GLU A 50 5.47 -1.81 -5.20
N PHE A 51 4.37 -2.35 -5.72
CA PHE A 51 3.21 -2.71 -4.92
C PHE A 51 2.87 -4.18 -5.11
N SER A 52 2.53 -4.81 -4.00
CA SER A 52 1.88 -6.11 -4.00
C SER A 52 0.89 -6.16 -2.85
N TYR A 53 0.01 -7.16 -2.82
CA TYR A 53 -0.85 -7.39 -1.68
C TYR A 53 -0.97 -8.87 -1.36
N ASP A 54 -1.11 -9.14 -0.07
CA ASP A 54 -1.38 -10.44 0.48
C ASP A 54 -2.78 -10.48 1.09
N MET A 55 -3.44 -11.62 0.97
CA MET A 55 -4.76 -11.85 1.54
C MET A 55 -4.68 -13.00 2.56
N VAL A 56 -5.37 -12.88 3.69
CA VAL A 56 -5.35 -13.91 4.75
C VAL A 56 -5.83 -15.29 4.23
N ASN A 57 -6.76 -15.29 3.28
CA ASN A 57 -7.28 -16.50 2.64
C ASN A 57 -6.35 -17.10 1.56
N GLN A 58 -5.22 -16.46 1.24
CA GLN A 58 -4.23 -16.94 0.27
C GLN A 58 -2.96 -17.52 0.91
N ARG A 59 -3.04 -18.01 2.16
CA ARG A 59 -1.92 -18.64 2.88
C ARG A 59 -1.18 -19.66 2.00
N GLY A 60 0.09 -19.40 1.70
CA GLY A 60 0.96 -20.27 0.89
C GLY A 60 1.12 -19.85 -0.58
N ASN A 61 0.32 -18.90 -1.06
CA ASN A 61 0.50 -18.31 -2.39
C ASN A 61 1.45 -17.09 -2.34
N PRO A 62 2.16 -16.80 -3.43
CA PRO A 62 2.95 -15.58 -3.54
C PRO A 62 2.05 -14.32 -3.53
N PRO A 63 2.57 -13.17 -3.05
CA PRO A 63 1.86 -11.90 -3.09
C PRO A 63 1.43 -11.52 -4.52
N ILE A 64 0.25 -10.93 -4.66
CA ILE A 64 -0.25 -10.48 -5.96
C ILE A 64 0.36 -9.11 -6.25
N SER A 65 1.10 -8.98 -7.35
CA SER A 65 1.67 -7.70 -7.77
C SER A 65 0.61 -6.72 -8.31
N ILE A 66 0.84 -5.43 -8.08
CA ILE A 66 0.07 -4.32 -8.65
C ILE A 66 1.01 -3.51 -9.55
N SER A 67 0.84 -3.63 -10.86
CA SER A 67 1.65 -2.95 -11.88
C SER A 67 0.81 -2.20 -12.91
N ASN A 68 -0.52 -2.14 -12.76
CA ASN A 68 -1.43 -1.32 -13.58
C ASN A 68 -2.73 -0.96 -12.83
N ASP A 69 -3.49 -0.03 -13.40
CA ASP A 69 -4.76 0.48 -12.83
C ASP A 69 -5.80 -0.62 -12.61
N ARG A 70 -5.86 -1.62 -13.51
CA ARG A 70 -6.78 -2.74 -13.33
C ARG A 70 -6.46 -3.54 -12.07
N GLN A 71 -5.17 -3.71 -11.74
CA GLN A 71 -4.76 -4.40 -10.52
C GLN A 71 -5.02 -3.54 -9.27
N VAL A 72 -4.92 -2.21 -9.35
CA VAL A 72 -5.36 -1.30 -8.27
C VAL A 72 -6.85 -1.48 -8.00
N CYS A 73 -7.66 -1.49 -9.06
CA CYS A 73 -9.10 -1.68 -8.95
C CYS A 73 -9.46 -3.06 -8.36
N ASN A 74 -8.75 -4.13 -8.76
CA ASN A 74 -8.92 -5.46 -8.17
C ASN A 74 -8.63 -5.46 -6.67
N PHE A 75 -7.51 -4.85 -6.28
CA PHE A 75 -7.10 -4.73 -4.89
C PHE A 75 -8.15 -3.99 -4.04
N VAL A 76 -8.64 -2.84 -4.50
CA VAL A 76 -9.72 -2.09 -3.84
C VAL A 76 -11.00 -2.92 -3.75
N SER A 77 -11.35 -3.65 -4.82
CA SER A 77 -12.54 -4.51 -4.87
C SER A 77 -12.47 -5.69 -3.90
N TYR A 78 -11.27 -6.21 -3.64
CA TYR A 78 -11.07 -7.28 -2.67
C TYR A 78 -11.25 -6.81 -1.23
N ILE A 79 -10.75 -5.62 -0.93
CA ILE A 79 -10.93 -5.02 0.38
C ILE A 79 -12.41 -4.76 0.64
N LYS A 80 -13.13 -4.24 -0.36
CA LYS A 80 -14.60 -4.03 -0.35
C LYS A 80 -15.44 -5.30 -0.17
N LYS A 81 -14.82 -6.48 -0.20
CA LYS A 81 -15.50 -7.76 0.08
C LYS A 81 -15.25 -8.21 1.53
N GLY A 82 -14.79 -7.32 2.41
CA GLY A 82 -14.38 -7.66 3.77
C GLY A 82 -13.13 -8.55 3.84
N SER A 83 -12.31 -8.60 2.77
CA SER A 83 -11.10 -9.41 2.79
C SER A 83 -10.02 -8.72 3.61
N SER A 84 -9.55 -9.37 4.68
CA SER A 84 -8.34 -8.93 5.39
C SER A 84 -7.16 -9.00 4.43
N THR A 85 -6.78 -7.83 3.92
CA THR A 85 -5.79 -7.64 2.87
C THR A 85 -4.69 -6.75 3.43
N THR A 86 -3.45 -7.06 3.08
CA THR A 86 -2.29 -6.26 3.44
C THR A 86 -1.66 -5.72 2.17
N LEU A 87 -1.58 -4.40 2.02
CA LEU A 87 -0.75 -3.80 0.97
C LEU A 87 0.70 -3.87 1.41
N CYS A 88 1.54 -4.39 0.53
CA CYS A 88 2.98 -4.44 0.63
C CYS A 88 3.58 -3.39 -0.30
N VAL A 89 4.34 -2.46 0.26
CA VAL A 89 5.03 -1.40 -0.48
C VAL A 89 6.53 -1.65 -0.39
N THR A 90 7.21 -1.65 -1.54
CA THR A 90 8.67 -1.72 -1.63
C THR A 90 9.20 -0.47 -2.31
N PHE A 91 10.11 0.23 -1.64
CA PHE A 91 10.84 1.37 -2.22
C PHE A 91 12.24 0.94 -2.61
N SER A 92 12.69 1.33 -3.81
CA SER A 92 14.06 1.15 -4.28
C SER A 92 14.54 2.43 -4.97
N GLY A 93 15.81 2.81 -4.83
CA GLY A 93 16.32 4.05 -5.41
C GLY A 93 17.68 4.47 -4.85
N THR A 94 18.33 5.43 -5.49
CA THR A 94 19.71 5.87 -5.21
C THR A 94 19.81 6.97 -4.14
N GLY A 95 18.69 7.43 -3.58
CA GLY A 95 18.64 8.44 -2.51
C GLY A 95 18.92 7.86 -1.11
N THR A 96 19.87 8.47 -0.40
CA THR A 96 20.46 8.04 0.87
C THR A 96 19.46 7.60 1.95
N GLY A 97 19.28 6.28 2.13
CA GLY A 97 18.61 5.72 3.32
C GLY A 97 17.43 4.78 3.06
N VAL A 98 17.04 4.55 1.80
CA VAL A 98 16.03 3.54 1.46
C VAL A 98 16.68 2.15 1.50
N LYS A 99 16.83 1.59 2.70
CA LYS A 99 16.91 0.13 2.85
C LYS A 99 15.56 -0.43 2.37
N GLU A 100 15.58 -1.54 1.66
CA GLU A 100 14.37 -2.29 1.31
C GLU A 100 13.45 -2.36 2.54
N LYS A 101 12.35 -1.62 2.50
CA LYS A 101 11.37 -1.52 3.58
C LYS A 101 10.06 -2.00 3.01
N THR A 102 9.79 -3.30 3.14
CA THR A 102 8.46 -3.85 2.91
C THR A 102 7.55 -3.30 3.98
N ASN A 103 6.62 -2.42 3.63
CA ASN A 103 5.66 -1.91 4.61
C ASN A 103 4.28 -2.54 4.47
N ARG A 104 3.66 -2.91 5.61
CA ARG A 104 2.33 -3.53 5.67
C ARG A 104 1.28 -2.48 6.03
N VAL A 105 0.23 -2.42 5.23
CA VAL A 105 -0.89 -1.51 5.45
C VAL A 105 -2.16 -2.34 5.62
N LEU A 106 -2.89 -2.11 6.71
CA LEU A 106 -4.18 -2.78 6.94
C LEU A 106 -5.27 -1.93 6.30
N SER A 107 -6.12 -2.61 5.56
CA SER A 107 -7.34 -2.06 5.00
C SER A 107 -8.49 -2.31 5.98
N ASP A 108 -9.16 -1.25 6.42
CA ASP A 108 -10.39 -1.34 7.21
C ASP A 108 -11.54 -0.79 6.37
N GLU A 109 -12.64 -1.54 6.27
CA GLU A 109 -13.92 -1.01 5.79
C GLU A 109 -14.54 -0.14 6.89
N PHE A 110 -14.87 1.11 6.56
CA PHE A 110 -15.74 1.92 7.40
C PHE A 110 -17.10 2.01 6.70
N GLY A 111 -18.09 1.36 7.31
CA GLY A 111 -19.52 1.54 6.98
C GLY A 111 -20.03 2.92 7.41
#